data_AF-A0A4V1R0C5-F1
#
_entry.id   AF-A0A4V1R0C5-F1
#
_cell.length_a   1.000
_cell.length_b   1.000
_cell.length_c   1.000
_cell.angle_alpha   90.00
_cell.angle_beta   90.00
_cell.angle_gamma   90.00
#
_symmetry.space_group_name_H-M   'P 1'
#
loop_
_entity.id
_entity.type
_entity.pdbx_description
1 polymer ?
#
loop_
_entity_poly.entity_id
_entity_poly.type
_entity_poly.pdbx_seq_one_letter_code
_entity_poly.pdbx_strand_id
1 'polypeptide(L)'
;MSTLKTHFTIICYSFTFLVLLYAVMDAVEIFPPLSAGNIFLFMGMTVSIKLLIALTDKLPVKNGTLASLIRIADIIIVVFTLGILFELFPLDWFYILCTLGMILIIYFGVGSILMIKDQADANAINKQLRLNQHKLAKKGERLE
;
A
#
# COMPACT_ATOMS: atom_id res chain seq x y z
N MET A 1 -7.93 13.89 6.52
CA MET A 1 -8.68 12.64 6.24
C MET A 1 -8.73 11.82 7.53
N SER A 2 -9.82 11.13 7.87
CA SER A 2 -9.82 10.30 9.10
C SER A 2 -8.89 9.09 8.92
N THR A 3 -8.15 8.72 9.97
CA THR A 3 -7.13 7.65 9.95
C THR A 3 -7.68 6.32 9.38
N LEU A 4 -8.93 5.99 9.70
CA LEU A 4 -9.62 4.81 9.19
C LEU A 4 -9.78 4.83 7.66
N LYS A 5 -10.18 5.97 7.09
CA LYS A 5 -10.34 6.11 5.62
C LYS A 5 -9.01 5.92 4.92
N THR A 6 -7.91 6.41 5.50
CA THR A 6 -6.57 6.23 4.94
C THR A 6 -6.16 4.76 4.93
N HIS A 7 -6.31 4.04 6.05
CA HIS A 7 -5.97 2.61 6.09
C HIS A 7 -6.80 1.78 5.12
N PHE A 8 -8.12 2.00 5.06
CA PHE A 8 -9.00 1.33 4.12
C PHE A 8 -8.58 1.59 2.67
N THR A 9 -8.29 2.84 2.32
CA THR A 9 -7.83 3.21 0.97
C THR A 9 -6.55 2.47 0.59
N ILE A 10 -5.58 2.37 1.51
CA ILE A 10 -4.32 1.68 1.22
C ILE A 10 -4.54 0.17 1.04
N ILE A 11 -5.41 -0.45 1.84
CA ILE A 11 -5.77 -1.87 1.67
C ILE A 11 -6.38 -2.08 0.29
N CYS A 12 -7.34 -1.25 -0.12
CA CYS A 12 -7.97 -1.34 -1.43
C CYS A 12 -6.95 -1.21 -2.56
N TYR A 13 -6.06 -0.20 -2.53
CA TYR A 13 -5.01 -0.06 -3.55
C TYR A 13 -4.08 -1.27 -3.59
N SER A 14 -3.61 -1.73 -2.44
CA SER A 14 -2.71 -2.88 -2.36
C SER A 14 -3.38 -4.14 -2.91
N PHE A 15 -4.64 -4.36 -2.55
CA PHE A 15 -5.44 -5.48 -3.04
C PHE A 15 -5.69 -5.42 -4.55
N THR A 16 -6.04 -4.25 -5.09
CA THR A 16 -6.23 -4.07 -6.54
C THR A 16 -4.94 -4.36 -7.31
N PHE A 17 -3.80 -3.83 -6.84
CA PHE A 17 -2.50 -4.11 -7.48
C PHE A 17 -2.13 -5.60 -7.41
N LEU A 18 -2.36 -6.23 -6.26
CA LEU A 18 -2.10 -7.66 -6.07
C LEU A 18 -2.93 -8.52 -7.02
N VAL A 19 -4.24 -8.29 -7.09
CA VAL A 19 -5.13 -9.05 -7.99
C VAL A 19 -4.77 -8.81 -9.45
N LEU A 20 -4.44 -7.58 -9.83
CA LEU A 20 -4.08 -7.25 -11.21
C LEU A 20 -2.76 -7.92 -11.63
N LEU A 21 -1.72 -7.84 -10.79
CA LEU A 21 -0.45 -8.51 -11.07
C LEU A 21 -0.61 -10.03 -11.10
N TYR A 22 -1.38 -10.60 -10.17
CA TYR A 22 -1.66 -12.03 -10.18
C TYR A 22 -2.38 -12.44 -11.47
N ALA A 23 -3.39 -11.68 -11.91
CA ALA A 23 -4.11 -11.95 -13.15
C ALA A 23 -3.19 -11.90 -14.39
N VAL A 24 -2.21 -10.99 -14.41
CA VAL A 24 -1.18 -10.96 -15.48
C VAL A 24 -0.31 -12.21 -15.44
N MET A 25 0.10 -12.66 -14.25
CA MET A 25 0.92 -13.87 -14.13
C MET A 25 0.15 -15.16 -14.46
N ASP A 26 -1.15 -15.21 -14.12
CA ASP A 26 -2.08 -16.27 -14.53
C ASP A 26 -2.24 -16.30 -16.06
N ALA A 27 -2.37 -15.13 -16.70
CA ALA A 27 -2.45 -15.02 -18.15
C ALA A 27 -1.17 -15.46 -18.90
N VAL A 28 -0.01 -15.47 -18.22
CA VAL A 28 1.27 -15.98 -18.74
C VAL A 28 1.50 -17.44 -18.30
N GLU A 29 0.51 -18.08 -17.69
CA GLU A 29 0.54 -19.46 -17.18
C GLU A 29 1.65 -19.72 -16.14
N ILE A 30 2.09 -18.66 -15.45
CA ILE A 30 3.11 -18.77 -14.40
C ILE A 30 2.48 -19.28 -13.10
N PHE A 31 1.29 -18.78 -12.74
CA PHE A 31 0.58 -19.16 -11.51
C PHE A 31 -0.70 -19.96 -11.80
N PRO A 32 -1.23 -20.68 -10.80
CA PRO A 32 -2.52 -21.36 -10.91
C PRO A 32 -3.68 -20.38 -11.15
N PRO A 33 -4.78 -20.83 -11.76
CA PRO A 33 -5.92 -19.99 -12.10
C PRO A 33 -6.53 -19.33 -10.86
N LEU A 34 -6.92 -18.06 -11.01
CA LEU A 34 -7.51 -17.29 -9.93
C LEU A 34 -8.91 -17.82 -9.53
N SER A 35 -8.99 -18.51 -8.40
CA SER A 35 -10.26 -18.94 -7.80
C SER A 35 -10.85 -17.87 -6.86
N ALA A 36 -12.17 -17.90 -6.64
CA ALA A 36 -12.84 -17.05 -5.64
C ALA A 36 -12.23 -17.19 -4.24
N GLY A 37 -11.76 -18.39 -3.87
CA GLY A 37 -11.07 -18.63 -2.60
C GLY A 37 -9.77 -17.82 -2.47
N ASN A 38 -9.01 -17.71 -3.57
CA ASN A 38 -7.74 -16.98 -3.60
C ASN A 38 -7.98 -15.47 -3.40
N ILE A 39 -9.09 -14.94 -3.91
CA ILE A 39 -9.47 -13.54 -3.74
C ILE A 39 -9.70 -13.21 -2.26
N PHE A 40 -10.44 -14.06 -1.54
CA PHE A 40 -10.64 -13.89 -0.09
C PHE A 40 -9.32 -14.02 0.68
N LEU A 41 -8.47 -14.96 0.27
CA LEU A 41 -7.15 -15.13 0.87
C LEU A 41 -6.28 -13.89 0.67
N PHE A 42 -6.24 -13.32 -0.53
CA PHE A 42 -5.50 -12.08 -0.84
C PHE A 42 -6.00 -10.90 0.00
N MET A 43 -7.31 -10.78 0.17
CA MET A 43 -7.87 -9.78 1.08
C MET A 43 -7.36 -9.99 2.51
N GLY A 44 -7.41 -11.23 3.01
CA GLY A 44 -6.85 -11.60 4.31
C GLY A 44 -5.35 -11.26 4.44
N MET A 45 -4.55 -11.59 3.42
CA MET A 45 -3.12 -11.27 3.40
C MET A 45 -2.89 -9.75 3.49
N THR A 46 -3.59 -8.94 2.69
CA THR A 46 -3.41 -7.48 2.71
C THR A 46 -3.77 -6.86 4.06
N VAL A 47 -4.81 -7.38 4.72
CA VAL A 47 -5.19 -6.96 6.08
C VAL A 47 -4.12 -7.37 7.10
N SER A 48 -3.66 -8.62 7.06
CA SER A 48 -2.61 -9.12 7.97
C SER A 48 -1.28 -8.36 7.80
N ILE A 49 -0.88 -8.06 6.57
CA ILE A 49 0.28 -7.21 6.26
C ILE A 49 0.12 -5.85 6.94
N LYS A 50 -1.05 -5.22 6.78
CA LYS A 50 -1.29 -3.91 7.41
C LYS A 50 -1.29 -3.95 8.92
N LEU A 51 -1.81 -5.02 9.50
CA LEU A 51 -1.77 -5.21 10.95
C LEU A 51 -0.32 -5.37 11.44
N LEU A 52 0.49 -6.17 10.74
CA LEU A 52 1.89 -6.39 11.10
C LEU A 52 2.71 -5.10 10.95
N ILE A 53 2.55 -4.37 9.84
CA ILE A 53 3.20 -3.07 9.65
C ILE A 53 2.78 -2.07 10.72
N ALA A 54 1.51 -2.06 11.12
CA ALA A 54 1.05 -1.17 12.19
C ALA A 54 1.65 -1.54 13.56
N LEU A 55 2.03 -2.80 13.77
CA LEU A 55 2.74 -3.25 14.95
C LEU A 55 4.23 -2.85 14.89
N THR A 56 4.88 -3.04 13.73
CA THR A 56 6.31 -2.74 13.55
C THR A 56 6.59 -1.24 13.44
N ASP A 57 5.66 -0.44 12.93
CA ASP A 57 5.73 1.03 12.91
C ASP A 57 5.73 1.64 14.33
N LYS A 58 5.33 0.89 15.37
CA LYS A 58 5.48 1.33 16.77
C LYS A 58 6.91 1.23 17.29
N LEU A 59 7.80 0.54 16.58
CA LEU A 59 9.22 0.47 16.94
C LEU A 59 9.87 1.84 16.64
N PRO A 60 10.73 2.36 17.54
CA PRO A 60 11.35 3.68 17.40
C PRO A 60 12.50 3.69 16.37
N VAL A 61 12.23 3.27 15.14
CA VAL A 61 13.20 3.24 14.04
C VAL A 61 13.22 4.60 13.35
N LYS A 62 14.29 5.37 13.58
CA LYS A 62 14.44 6.73 13.04
C LYS A 62 14.95 6.77 11.59
N ASN A 63 15.56 5.69 11.11
CA ASN A 63 16.13 5.63 9.77
C ASN A 63 15.06 5.17 8.76
N GLY A 64 14.69 6.04 7.82
CA GLY A 64 13.65 5.77 6.81
C GLY A 64 13.96 4.57 5.92
N THR A 65 15.24 4.34 5.57
CA THR A 65 15.64 3.18 4.78
C THR A 65 15.46 1.88 5.56
N LEU A 66 15.85 1.89 6.84
CA LEU A 66 15.69 0.72 7.72
C LEU A 66 14.21 0.42 7.96
N ALA A 67 13.39 1.45 8.17
CA ALA A 67 11.94 1.30 8.31
C ALA A 67 11.30 0.71 7.04
N SER A 68 11.74 1.14 5.85
CA SER A 68 11.27 0.57 4.59
C SER A 68 11.66 -0.90 4.45
N LEU A 69 12.88 -1.27 4.87
CA LEU A 69 13.38 -2.64 4.79
C LEU A 69 12.61 -3.57 5.75
N ILE A 70 12.29 -3.08 6.95
CA ILE A 70 11.42 -3.79 7.91
C ILE A 70 10.03 -4.03 7.32
N ARG A 71 9.41 -3.02 6.70
CA ARG A 71 8.10 -3.17 6.06
C ARG A 71 8.11 -4.19 4.93
N ILE A 72 9.15 -4.23 4.11
CA ILE A 72 9.30 -5.25 3.07
C ILE A 72 9.45 -6.64 3.71
N ALA A 73 10.23 -6.76 4.78
CA ALA A 73 10.36 -8.02 5.52
C ALA A 73 9.01 -8.47 6.11
N ASP A 74 8.22 -7.57 6.68
CA ASP A 74 6.87 -7.87 7.17
C ASP A 74 5.95 -8.42 6.06
N ILE A 75 6.00 -7.81 4.87
CA ILE A 75 5.23 -8.29 3.71
C ILE A 75 5.67 -9.70 3.33
N ILE A 76 6.98 -9.94 3.21
CA ILE A 76 7.54 -11.25 2.88
C ILE A 76 7.08 -12.29 3.90
N ILE A 77 7.22 -12.00 5.20
CA ILE A 77 6.83 -12.92 6.26
C ILE A 77 5.36 -13.30 6.13
N VAL A 78 4.46 -12.34 5.96
CA VAL A 78 3.02 -12.63 5.87
C VAL A 78 2.67 -13.40 4.60
N VAL A 79 3.21 -12.98 3.44
CA VAL A 79 2.93 -13.62 2.15
C VAL A 79 3.41 -15.07 2.13
N PHE A 80 4.63 -15.34 2.60
CA PHE A 80 5.14 -16.71 2.64
C PHE A 80 4.47 -17.55 3.73
N THR A 81 4.20 -17.00 4.91
CA THR A 81 3.53 -17.76 5.98
C THR A 81 2.12 -18.18 5.56
N LEU A 82 1.32 -17.25 5.04
CA LEU A 82 -0.03 -17.57 4.57
C LEU A 82 -0.01 -18.33 3.25
N GLY A 83 0.93 -18.03 2.35
CA GLY A 83 1.09 -18.77 1.10
C GLY A 83 1.41 -20.25 1.31
N ILE A 84 2.28 -20.57 2.27
CA ILE A 84 2.60 -21.95 2.66
C ILE A 84 1.42 -22.61 3.35
N LEU A 85 0.79 -21.93 4.31
CA LEU A 85 -0.33 -22.49 5.09
C LEU A 85 -1.54 -22.85 4.22
N PHE A 86 -1.77 -22.11 3.13
CA PHE A 86 -2.90 -22.29 2.22
C PHE A 86 -2.50 -22.89 0.87
N GLU A 87 -1.26 -23.40 0.73
CA GLU A 87 -0.75 -24.04 -0.49
C GLU A 87 -0.94 -23.20 -1.78
N LEU A 88 -0.76 -21.89 -1.66
CA LEU A 88 -1.11 -20.94 -2.72
C LEU A 88 -0.17 -21.02 -3.94
N PHE A 89 1.09 -21.34 -3.73
CA PHE A 89 2.10 -21.49 -4.79
C PHE A 89 3.09 -22.61 -4.43
N PRO A 90 3.65 -23.30 -5.43
CA PRO A 90 4.68 -24.28 -5.18
C PRO A 90 5.94 -23.61 -4.61
N LEU A 91 6.59 -24.28 -3.65
CA LEU A 91 7.83 -23.83 -3.01
C LEU A 91 9.08 -24.05 -3.91
N ASP A 92 8.92 -23.78 -5.20
CA ASP A 92 10.02 -23.81 -6.15
C ASP A 92 10.69 -22.43 -6.21
N TRP A 93 12.01 -22.43 -6.43
CA TRP A 93 12.83 -21.23 -6.45
C TRP A 93 12.36 -20.18 -7.47
N PHE A 94 11.85 -20.64 -8.62
CA PHE A 94 11.30 -19.76 -9.64
C PHE A 94 10.08 -18.98 -9.13
N TYR A 95 9.15 -19.67 -8.46
CA TYR A 95 7.92 -19.09 -7.91
C TYR A 95 8.21 -18.15 -6.74
N ILE A 96 9.19 -18.51 -5.90
CA ILE A 96 9.68 -17.64 -4.82
C ILE A 96 10.21 -16.32 -5.42
N LEU A 97 11.03 -16.39 -6.47
CA LEU A 97 11.60 -15.21 -7.11
C LEU A 97 10.54 -14.32 -7.77
N CYS A 98 9.59 -14.92 -8.49
CA CYS A 98 8.45 -14.20 -9.07
C CYS A 98 7.61 -13.51 -8.00
N THR A 99 7.33 -14.20 -6.89
CA THR A 99 6.56 -13.64 -5.76
C THR A 99 7.28 -12.48 -5.10
N LEU A 100 8.60 -12.59 -4.88
CA LEU A 100 9.43 -11.48 -4.38
C LEU A 100 9.40 -10.28 -5.33
N GLY A 101 9.47 -10.51 -6.64
CA GLY A 101 9.32 -9.46 -7.64
C GLY A 101 7.97 -8.74 -7.54
N MET A 102 6.87 -9.49 -7.43
CA MET A 102 5.54 -8.91 -7.23
C MET A 102 5.45 -8.09 -5.95
N ILE A 103 6.00 -8.58 -4.83
CA ILE A 103 6.02 -7.85 -3.55
C ILE A 103 6.66 -6.47 -3.73
N LEU A 104 7.81 -6.40 -4.40
CA LEU A 104 8.50 -5.14 -4.64
C LEU A 104 7.69 -4.21 -5.55
N ILE A 105 7.14 -4.72 -6.65
CA ILE A 105 6.33 -3.92 -7.58
C ILE A 105 5.11 -3.34 -6.87
N ILE A 106 4.41 -4.13 -6.06
CA ILE A 106 3.25 -3.67 -5.29
C ILE A 106 3.66 -2.62 -4.26
N TYR A 107 4.73 -2.88 -3.51
CA TYR A 107 5.21 -1.96 -2.47
C TYR A 107 5.55 -0.58 -3.04
N PHE A 108 6.36 -0.53 -4.12
CA PHE A 108 6.72 0.72 -4.76
C PHE A 108 5.56 1.34 -5.53
N GLY A 109 4.70 0.54 -6.16
CA GLY A 109 3.52 1.02 -6.89
C GLY A 109 2.52 1.73 -5.98
N VAL A 110 2.14 1.08 -4.88
CA VAL A 110 1.26 1.68 -3.87
C VAL A 110 1.93 2.90 -3.22
N GLY A 111 3.22 2.80 -2.88
CA GLY A 111 3.99 3.92 -2.35
C GLY A 111 3.98 5.14 -3.26
N SER A 112 4.18 4.94 -4.56
CA SER A 112 4.19 6.02 -5.56
C SER A 112 2.83 6.71 -5.68
N ILE A 113 1.73 5.95 -5.69
CA ILE A 113 0.37 6.51 -5.72
C ILE A 113 0.09 7.35 -4.47
N LEU A 114 0.50 6.86 -3.30
CA LEU A 114 0.33 7.60 -2.06
C LEU A 114 1.13 8.91 -2.06
N MET A 115 2.37 8.89 -2.57
CA MET A 115 3.17 10.12 -2.71
C MET A 115 2.50 11.15 -3.62
N ILE A 116 1.95 10.72 -4.76
CA ILE A 116 1.22 11.62 -5.68
C ILE A 116 -0.02 12.20 -5.00
N LYS A 117 -0.76 11.36 -4.28
CA LYS A 117 -1.95 11.79 -3.51
C LYS A 117 -1.57 12.81 -2.44
N ASP A 118 -0.52 12.55 -1.67
CA ASP A 118 -0.07 13.45 -0.60
C ASP A 118 0.37 14.81 -1.16
N GLN A 119 1.04 14.83 -2.32
CA GLN A 119 1.38 16.07 -3.03
C GLN A 119 0.15 16.84 -3.51
N ALA A 120 -0.85 16.14 -4.06
CA ALA A 120 -2.10 16.76 -4.52
C ALA A 120 -2.89 17.36 -3.34
N ASP A 121 -2.98 16.63 -2.23
CA ASP A 121 -3.65 17.08 -1.01
C ASP A 121 -2.93 18.29 -0.40
N ALA A 122 -1.59 18.28 -0.35
CA ALA A 122 -0.79 19.42 0.12
C ALA A 122 -1.01 20.68 -0.76
N ASN A 123 -1.05 20.51 -2.08
CA ASN A 123 -1.31 21.60 -3.01
C ASN A 123 -2.73 22.19 -2.85
N ALA A 124 -3.73 21.35 -2.63
CA ALA A 124 -5.10 21.79 -2.38
C ALA A 124 -5.21 22.62 -1.10
N ILE A 125 -4.56 22.17 -0.01
CA ILE A 125 -4.51 22.89 1.27
C ILE A 125 -3.81 24.24 1.10
N ASN A 126 -2.64 24.26 0.44
CA ASN A 126 -1.88 25.49 0.20
C ASN A 126 -2.68 26.50 -0.63
N LYS A 127 -3.45 26.04 -1.61
CA LYS A 127 -4.35 26.89 -2.40
C LYS A 127 -5.46 27.50 -1.53
N GLN A 128 -6.10 26.71 -0.66
CA GLN A 128 -7.14 27.22 0.24
C GLN A 128 -6.60 28.23 1.26
N LEU A 129 -5.41 27.99 1.81
CA LEU A 129 -4.76 28.93 2.73
C LEU A 129 -4.50 30.29 2.07
N ARG A 130 -3.96 30.30 0.85
CA ARG A 130 -3.74 31.55 0.09
C ARG A 130 -5.05 32.31 -0.18
N LEU A 131 -6.11 31.60 -0.56
CA LEU A 131 -7.43 32.22 -0.79
C LEU A 131 -8.01 32.82 0.49
N ASN A 132 -7.87 32.15 1.62
CA ASN A 132 -8.34 32.65 2.91
C ASN A 132 -7.53 33.86 3.39
N GLN A 133 -6.20 33.85 3.23
CA GLN A 133 -5.35 35.01 3.51
C GLN A 133 -5.74 36.23 2.66
N HIS A 134 -5.97 36.04 1.36
CA HIS A 134 -6.41 37.13 0.48
C HIS A 134 -7.81 37.66 0.86
N LYS A 135 -8.73 36.79 1.28
CA LYS A 135 -10.06 37.22 1.79
C LYS A 135 -9.95 38.03 3.07
N LEU A 136 -9.04 37.66 3.98
CA LEU A 136 -8.79 38.38 5.22
C LEU A 136 -8.18 39.76 4.95
N ALA A 137 -7.18 39.85 4.07
CA ALA A 137 -6.58 41.13 3.66
C ALA A 137 -7.64 42.09 3.07
N LYS A 138 -8.45 41.61 2.13
CA LYS A 138 -9.53 42.40 1.49
C LYS A 138 -10.70 42.76 2.43
N LYS A 139 -10.77 42.14 3.62
CA LYS A 139 -11.75 42.48 4.66
C LYS A 139 -11.17 43.52 5.63
N GLY A 140 -9.87 43.49 5.90
CA GLY A 140 -9.16 44.53 6.65
C GLY A 140 -9.21 45.89 5.96
N GLU A 141 -8.91 45.95 4.66
CA GLU A 141 -8.96 47.19 3.85
C GLU A 141 -10.37 47.79 3.70
N ARG A 142 -11.43 47.07 4.07
CA ARG A 142 -12.82 47.56 4.02
C ARG A 142 -13.31 48.13 5.36
N LEU A 143 -12.49 48.05 6.40
CA LEU A 143 -12.80 48.54 7.75
C LEU A 143 -12.00 49.80 8.11
N GLU A 144 -11.13 50.26 7.20
CA GLU A 144 -10.40 51.54 7.23
C GLU A 144 -11.06 52.54 6.26
#